data_AF-A0A1H5J9C8-F1
#
_entry.id   AF-A0A1H5J9C8-F1
#
_cell.length_a   1.000
_cell.length_b   1.000
_cell.length_c   1.000
_cell.angle_alpha   90.00
_cell.angle_beta   90.00
_cell.angle_gamma   90.00
#
_symmetry.space_group_name_H-M   'P 1'
#
loop_
_entity.id
_entity.type
_entity.pdbx_description
1 polymer ?
#
loop_
_entity_poly.entity_id
_entity_poly.type
_entity_poly.pdbx_seq_one_letter_code
_entity_poly.pdbx_strand_id
1 'polypeptide(L)'
;MVTEDMRERHCAVGDLHLSVRVSSAGLDPEQKATRLAWQVRSTDPDLPGILSDDHVYEFVERALTAREALRLVAHMLVDAGNEFRASAEGGLRFPLWLSAMAHRHLADLTFVTWTGISPSEVRTDGLPADQFLLAVDHVRDTLRSSAVEPGYGLHGPQLRSVLQEFAAKADRDVTVPHPGDPNGTPLYEGPAGDAHEHLMPGRYHAHERHDPTQEIIVLVTPAPLSGGLMAAAYSNADTDDQERTQHPRTPERPADRTQRPPSASQDPDRADPPFPQL
;
A
#
# COMPACT_ATOMS: atom_id res chain seq x y z
N MET A 1 21.40 11.21 24.99
CA MET A 1 20.04 11.69 24.65
C MET A 1 19.47 10.65 23.70
N VAL A 2 18.46 9.88 24.12
CA VAL A 2 17.83 8.86 23.27
C VAL A 2 16.73 9.57 22.47
N THR A 3 16.88 9.67 21.17
CA THR A 3 15.81 10.14 20.26
C THR A 3 14.84 9.00 20.03
N GLU A 4 13.64 9.11 20.59
CA GLU A 4 12.53 8.18 20.36
C GLU A 4 11.86 8.54 19.03
N ASP A 5 11.90 7.64 18.06
CA ASP A 5 11.20 7.78 16.78
C ASP A 5 9.80 7.16 16.95
N MET A 6 8.75 7.98 16.79
CA MET A 6 7.36 7.59 17.00
C MET A 6 6.64 7.55 15.66
N ARG A 7 6.04 6.40 15.33
CA ARG A 7 5.33 6.16 14.08
C ARG A 7 3.93 5.65 14.35
N GLU A 8 2.92 6.33 13.83
CA GLU A 8 1.51 5.98 13.99
C GLU A 8 0.90 5.61 12.64
N ARG A 9 0.02 4.62 12.64
CA ARG A 9 -0.74 4.21 11.45
C ARG A 9 -2.17 3.84 11.83
N HIS A 10 -3.10 4.23 10.97
CA HIS A 10 -4.51 3.91 11.09
C HIS A 10 -4.96 3.07 9.90
N CYS A 11 -5.94 2.21 10.12
CA CYS A 11 -6.50 1.33 9.11
C CYS A 11 -7.99 1.13 9.42
N ALA A 12 -8.86 1.34 8.43
CA ALA A 12 -10.29 1.11 8.56
C ALA A 12 -10.70 -0.16 7.80
N VAL A 13 -11.41 -1.04 8.49
CA VAL A 13 -11.90 -2.34 8.03
C VAL A 13 -13.40 -2.40 8.29
N GLY A 14 -14.19 -1.99 7.30
CA GLY A 14 -15.62 -1.74 7.50
C GLY A 14 -15.85 -0.76 8.65
N ASP A 15 -16.59 -1.20 9.68
CA ASP A 15 -16.90 -0.38 10.85
C ASP A 15 -15.83 -0.48 11.96
N LEU A 16 -14.76 -1.27 11.76
CA LEU A 16 -13.61 -1.36 12.65
C LEU A 16 -12.50 -0.37 12.26
N HIS A 17 -12.06 0.43 13.21
CA HIS A 17 -10.91 1.30 13.10
C HIS A 17 -9.76 0.75 13.94
N LEU A 18 -8.67 0.40 13.28
CA LEU A 18 -7.43 -0.04 13.88
C LEU A 18 -6.47 1.15 13.91
N SER A 19 -5.78 1.32 15.02
CA SER A 19 -4.72 2.30 15.19
C SER A 19 -3.56 1.62 15.90
N VAL A 20 -2.35 1.82 15.36
CA VAL A 20 -1.13 1.29 15.94
C VAL A 20 -0.11 2.41 16.04
N ARG A 21 0.56 2.47 17.17
CA ARG A 21 1.66 3.38 17.44
C ARG A 21 2.85 2.57 17.86
N VAL A 22 3.95 2.80 17.16
CA VAL A 22 5.22 2.15 17.45
C VAL A 22 6.22 3.21 17.85
N SER A 23 6.88 3.00 18.99
CA SER A 23 8.03 3.80 19.37
C SER A 23 9.24 2.91 19.59
N SER A 24 10.41 3.36 19.14
CA SER A 24 11.64 2.59 19.28
C SER A 24 12.69 3.40 20.04
N ALA A 25 13.33 2.73 20.99
CA ALA A 25 14.45 3.26 21.75
C ALA A 25 15.68 2.36 21.54
N GLY A 26 16.83 2.98 21.24
CA GLY A 26 18.11 2.28 21.23
C GLY A 26 18.53 1.98 22.67
N LEU A 27 18.68 0.71 23.00
CA LEU A 27 19.23 0.29 24.29
C LEU A 27 20.76 0.12 24.18
N ASP A 28 21.21 -0.52 23.10
CA ASP A 28 22.61 -0.74 22.74
C ASP A 28 22.80 -0.58 21.21
N PRO A 29 24.04 -0.50 20.68
CA PRO A 29 24.28 -0.34 19.24
C PRO A 29 23.62 -1.39 18.35
N GLU A 30 23.37 -2.59 18.89
CA GLU A 30 22.80 -3.74 18.19
C GLU A 30 21.38 -4.10 18.66
N GLN A 31 20.87 -3.48 19.72
CA GLN A 31 19.57 -3.81 20.31
C GLN A 31 18.63 -2.61 20.35
N LYS A 32 17.45 -2.79 19.76
CA LYS A 32 16.36 -1.82 19.81
C LYS A 32 15.22 -2.41 20.62
N ALA A 33 14.78 -1.68 21.64
CA ALA A 33 13.50 -1.95 22.27
C ALA A 33 12.42 -1.25 21.45
N THR A 34 11.42 -2.00 21.02
CA THR A 34 10.26 -1.44 20.36
C THR A 34 9.05 -1.59 21.27
N ARG A 35 8.37 -0.48 21.54
CA ARG A 35 7.07 -0.45 22.22
C ARG A 35 5.97 -0.34 21.17
N LEU A 36 5.01 -1.24 21.23
CA LEU A 36 3.80 -1.20 20.43
C LEU A 36 2.60 -0.90 21.32
N ALA A 37 1.88 0.15 20.96
CA ALA A 37 0.54 0.46 21.44
C ALA A 37 -0.47 0.29 20.30
N TRP A 38 -1.63 -0.26 20.59
CA TRP A 38 -2.69 -0.42 19.62
C TRP A 38 -4.06 -0.13 20.22
N GLN A 39 -4.98 0.30 19.36
CA GLN A 39 -6.37 0.51 19.70
C GLN A 39 -7.25 0.06 18.54
N VAL A 40 -8.31 -0.66 18.89
CA VAL A 40 -9.39 -1.07 17.98
C VAL A 40 -10.68 -0.43 18.46
N ARG A 41 -11.37 0.24 17.55
CA ARG A 41 -12.66 0.88 17.81
C ARG A 41 -13.69 0.39 16.81
N SER A 42 -14.86 0.01 17.30
CA SER A 42 -16.04 -0.20 16.46
C SER A 42 -16.83 1.10 16.33
N THR A 43 -17.28 1.41 15.11
CA THR A 43 -18.24 2.47 14.79
C THR A 43 -19.64 1.92 14.51
N ASP A 44 -19.80 0.60 14.55
CA ASP A 44 -21.09 -0.07 14.38
C ASP A 44 -22.00 0.27 15.58
N PRO A 45 -23.23 0.77 15.36
CA PRO A 45 -24.14 1.15 16.43
C PRO A 45 -24.67 -0.05 17.23
N ASP A 46 -24.71 -1.25 16.65
CA ASP A 46 -25.19 -2.48 17.28
C ASP A 46 -24.08 -3.16 18.09
N LEU A 47 -22.82 -2.96 17.72
CA LEU A 47 -21.64 -3.50 18.41
C LEU A 47 -20.59 -2.42 18.73
N PRO A 48 -20.94 -1.38 19.52
CA PRO A 48 -20.01 -0.32 19.86
C PRO A 48 -18.96 -0.79 20.88
N GLY A 49 -17.72 -0.38 20.71
CA GLY A 49 -16.66 -0.76 21.63
C GLY A 49 -15.31 -0.14 21.29
N ILE A 50 -14.47 -0.03 22.30
CA ILE A 50 -13.07 0.38 22.17
C ILE A 50 -12.25 -0.57 23.03
N LEU A 51 -11.21 -1.16 22.44
CA LEU A 51 -10.18 -1.93 23.15
C LEU A 51 -8.82 -1.35 22.79
N SER A 52 -7.95 -1.24 23.78
CA SER A 52 -6.58 -0.78 23.58
C SER A 52 -5.63 -1.53 24.49
N ASP A 53 -4.41 -1.71 24.03
CA ASP A 53 -3.30 -2.25 24.80
C ASP A 53 -2.03 -1.47 24.43
N ASP A 54 -1.09 -1.39 25.36
CA ASP A 54 0.08 -0.51 25.29
C ASP A 54 1.39 -1.21 25.69
N HIS A 55 1.46 -2.54 25.72
CA HIS A 55 2.55 -3.21 26.45
C HIS A 55 3.32 -4.29 25.70
N VAL A 56 3.32 -4.28 24.36
CA VAL A 56 4.21 -5.22 23.63
C VAL A 56 5.59 -4.60 23.47
N TYR A 57 6.53 -5.06 24.29
CA TYR A 57 7.96 -4.81 24.12
C TYR A 57 8.60 -5.98 23.37
N GLU A 58 9.19 -5.69 22.22
CA GLU A 58 9.99 -6.66 21.49
C GLU A 58 11.44 -6.17 21.41
N PHE A 59 12.37 -7.05 21.83
CA PHE A 59 13.81 -6.84 21.69
C PHE A 59 14.28 -7.58 20.45
N VAL A 60 14.39 -6.85 19.35
CA VAL A 60 14.73 -7.40 18.03
C VAL A 60 15.84 -6.58 17.41
N GLU A 61 16.65 -7.24 16.57
CA GLU A 61 17.74 -6.61 15.81
C GLU A 61 17.24 -5.44 14.94
N ARG A 62 15.94 -5.47 14.56
CA ARG A 62 15.27 -4.44 13.78
C ARG A 62 14.03 -3.91 14.50
N ALA A 63 13.88 -2.59 14.51
CA ALA A 63 12.67 -1.93 15.01
C ALA A 63 11.42 -2.37 14.22
N LEU A 64 10.35 -2.70 14.93
CA LEU A 64 9.04 -2.97 14.32
C LEU A 64 8.56 -1.71 13.57
N THR A 65 8.06 -1.87 12.36
CA THR A 65 7.40 -0.78 11.64
C THR A 65 5.93 -0.66 12.04
N ALA A 66 5.33 0.52 11.91
CA ALA A 66 3.89 0.69 12.14
C ALA A 66 3.03 -0.20 11.22
N ARG A 67 3.54 -0.58 10.04
CA ARG A 67 2.86 -1.51 9.14
C ARG A 67 2.91 -2.95 9.64
N GLU A 68 4.06 -3.41 10.14
CA GLU A 68 4.19 -4.74 10.74
C GLU A 68 3.36 -4.86 12.01
N ALA A 69 3.34 -3.81 12.83
CA ALA A 69 2.44 -3.69 13.96
C ALA A 69 0.97 -3.85 13.57
N LEU A 70 0.55 -3.20 12.47
CA LEU A 70 -0.82 -3.33 11.97
C LEU A 70 -1.13 -4.77 11.54
N ARG A 71 -0.18 -5.45 10.87
CA ARG A 71 -0.32 -6.86 10.48
C ARG A 71 -0.47 -7.77 11.70
N LEU A 72 0.31 -7.54 12.75
CA LEU A 72 0.21 -8.28 14.01
C LEU A 72 -1.15 -8.09 14.69
N VAL A 73 -1.63 -6.84 14.78
CA VAL A 73 -2.94 -6.55 15.36
C VAL A 73 -4.06 -7.16 14.53
N ALA A 74 -3.99 -7.07 13.19
CA ALA A 74 -4.97 -7.70 12.32
C ALA A 74 -4.97 -9.24 12.48
N HIS A 75 -3.80 -9.87 12.65
CA HIS A 75 -3.69 -11.32 12.87
C HIS A 75 -4.36 -11.74 14.17
N MET A 76 -4.11 -11.02 15.26
CA MET A 76 -4.79 -11.21 16.53
C MET A 76 -6.32 -11.09 16.40
N LEU A 77 -6.82 -10.17 15.58
CA LEU A 77 -8.25 -10.04 15.33
C LEU A 77 -8.82 -11.18 14.47
N VAL A 78 -8.07 -11.66 13.47
CA VAL A 78 -8.46 -12.86 12.72
C VAL A 78 -8.61 -14.06 13.66
N ASP A 79 -7.69 -14.24 14.61
CA ASP A 79 -7.80 -15.28 15.63
C ASP A 79 -9.05 -15.09 16.49
N ALA A 80 -9.34 -13.86 16.94
CA ALA A 80 -10.54 -13.55 17.71
C ALA A 80 -11.84 -13.88 16.94
N GLY A 81 -11.89 -13.56 15.64
CA GLY A 81 -13.03 -13.88 14.78
C GLY A 81 -13.19 -15.37 14.51
N ASN A 82 -12.09 -16.12 14.42
CA ASN A 82 -12.10 -17.57 14.32
C ASN A 82 -12.55 -18.24 15.63
N GLU A 83 -12.06 -17.77 16.79
CA GLU A 83 -12.51 -18.22 18.11
C GLU A 83 -14.02 -18.00 18.29
N PHE A 84 -14.54 -16.83 17.90
CA PHE A 84 -15.98 -16.54 17.94
C PHE A 84 -16.80 -17.54 17.13
N ARG A 85 -16.36 -17.86 15.91
CA ARG A 85 -17.03 -18.86 15.04
C ARG A 85 -17.03 -20.26 15.66
N ALA A 86 -15.93 -20.64 16.29
CA ALA A 86 -15.77 -21.98 16.87
C ALA A 86 -16.45 -22.14 18.24
N SER A 87 -16.83 -21.04 18.88
CA SER A 87 -17.25 -21.05 20.29
C SER A 87 -18.70 -21.52 20.47
N ALA A 88 -18.89 -22.83 20.62
CA ALA A 88 -20.07 -23.41 21.26
C ALA A 88 -19.86 -23.61 22.79
N GLU A 89 -18.62 -23.79 23.27
CA GLU A 89 -18.33 -24.22 24.65
C GLU A 89 -17.06 -23.59 25.29
N GLY A 90 -16.40 -22.62 24.63
CA GLY A 90 -15.17 -21.98 25.12
C GLY A 90 -15.35 -20.52 25.56
N GLY A 91 -14.50 -20.04 26.47
CA GLY A 91 -14.43 -18.60 26.79
C GLY A 91 -13.68 -17.85 25.69
N LEU A 92 -14.24 -16.72 25.22
CA LEU A 92 -13.57 -15.84 24.26
C LEU A 92 -12.38 -15.12 24.92
N ARG A 93 -11.24 -15.05 24.24
CA ARG A 93 -10.09 -14.26 24.71
C ARG A 93 -10.36 -12.76 24.74
N PHE A 94 -11.18 -12.31 23.80
CA PHE A 94 -11.56 -10.91 23.62
C PHE A 94 -13.02 -10.67 24.00
N PRO A 95 -13.40 -9.42 24.30
CA PRO A 95 -14.80 -9.05 24.50
C PRO A 95 -15.69 -9.48 23.33
N LEU A 96 -16.91 -9.93 23.63
CA LEU A 96 -17.86 -10.47 22.65
C LEU A 96 -18.03 -9.56 21.43
N TRP A 97 -18.15 -8.25 21.63
CA TRP A 97 -18.33 -7.28 20.55
C TRP A 97 -17.13 -7.29 19.58
N LEU A 98 -15.91 -7.41 20.09
CA LEU A 98 -14.70 -7.38 19.28
C LEU A 98 -14.57 -8.66 18.47
N SER A 99 -14.79 -9.81 19.10
CA SER A 99 -14.73 -11.11 18.43
C SER A 99 -15.83 -11.24 17.37
N ALA A 100 -17.04 -10.73 17.64
CA ALA A 100 -18.13 -10.69 16.67
C ALA A 100 -17.84 -9.74 15.49
N MET A 101 -17.32 -8.53 15.76
CA MET A 101 -16.92 -7.60 14.71
C MET A 101 -15.76 -8.15 13.88
N ALA A 102 -14.76 -8.76 14.52
CA ALA A 102 -13.64 -9.38 13.83
C ALA A 102 -14.08 -10.58 12.97
N HIS A 103 -15.03 -11.37 13.45
CA HIS A 103 -15.66 -12.43 12.64
C HIS A 103 -16.39 -11.85 11.41
N ARG A 104 -17.17 -10.78 11.58
CA ARG A 104 -17.89 -10.12 10.48
C ARG A 104 -16.94 -9.55 9.42
N HIS A 105 -15.75 -9.11 9.81
CA HIS A 105 -14.74 -8.54 8.92
C HIS A 105 -13.52 -9.45 8.70
N LEU A 106 -13.67 -10.76 8.88
CA LEU A 106 -12.55 -11.70 8.90
C LEU A 106 -11.74 -11.67 7.60
N ALA A 107 -12.42 -11.49 6.48
CA ALA A 107 -11.82 -11.35 5.17
C ALA A 107 -10.92 -10.12 5.02
N ASP A 108 -11.46 -8.94 5.35
CA ASP A 108 -10.74 -7.67 5.26
C ASP A 108 -9.56 -7.66 6.24
N LEU A 109 -9.76 -8.20 7.44
CA LEU A 109 -8.69 -8.37 8.41
C LEU A 109 -7.61 -9.31 7.89
N THR A 110 -7.98 -10.42 7.25
CA THR A 110 -7.03 -11.34 6.60
C THR A 110 -6.24 -10.62 5.50
N PHE A 111 -6.88 -9.80 4.67
CA PHE A 111 -6.17 -8.99 3.68
C PHE A 111 -5.15 -8.05 4.36
N VAL A 112 -5.53 -7.41 5.47
CA VAL A 112 -4.63 -6.53 6.25
C VAL A 112 -3.49 -7.33 6.91
N THR A 113 -3.69 -8.57 7.36
CA THR A 113 -2.59 -9.38 7.94
C THR A 113 -1.48 -9.64 6.92
N TRP A 114 -1.85 -9.85 5.67
CA TRP A 114 -0.90 -10.14 4.59
C TRP A 114 -0.23 -8.88 4.03
N THR A 115 -0.99 -7.81 3.83
CA THR A 115 -0.50 -6.63 3.11
C THR A 115 -0.08 -5.49 4.05
N GLY A 116 -0.64 -5.45 5.27
CA GLY A 116 -0.53 -4.31 6.17
C GLY A 116 -1.26 -3.06 5.66
N ILE A 117 -2.24 -3.22 4.78
CA ILE A 117 -2.98 -2.16 4.10
C ILE A 117 -4.47 -2.52 4.08
N SER A 118 -5.35 -1.55 4.32
CA SER A 118 -6.80 -1.76 4.22
C SER A 118 -7.30 -1.79 2.76
N PRO A 119 -8.42 -2.50 2.47
CA PRO A 119 -9.10 -2.38 1.17
C PRO A 119 -9.52 -0.94 0.81
N SER A 120 -9.62 -0.06 1.81
CA SER A 120 -9.88 1.37 1.67
C SER A 120 -8.66 2.13 1.14
N GLU A 121 -7.46 1.85 1.70
CA GLU A 121 -6.19 2.43 1.26
C GLU A 121 -5.83 2.00 -0.16
N VAL A 122 -6.11 0.74 -0.53
CA VAL A 122 -5.92 0.23 -1.91
C VAL A 122 -6.64 1.09 -2.94
N ARG A 123 -7.84 1.58 -2.60
CA ARG A 123 -8.64 2.45 -3.47
C ARG A 123 -8.12 3.88 -3.59
N THR A 124 -7.30 4.33 -2.63
CA THR A 124 -6.96 5.76 -2.49
C THR A 124 -5.52 6.04 -2.91
N ASP A 125 -4.56 5.20 -2.51
CA ASP A 125 -3.13 5.55 -2.58
C ASP A 125 -2.28 4.58 -3.44
N GLY A 126 -2.91 3.54 -4.01
CA GLY A 126 -2.18 2.47 -4.70
C GLY A 126 -1.33 1.60 -3.76
N LEU A 127 -0.67 0.59 -4.30
CA LEU A 127 0.14 -0.36 -3.54
C LEU A 127 1.58 -0.39 -4.06
N PRO A 128 2.62 -0.37 -3.20
CA PRO A 128 3.97 -0.70 -3.62
C PRO A 128 4.02 -2.07 -4.34
N ALA A 129 4.85 -2.21 -5.38
CA ALA A 129 4.81 -3.36 -6.29
C ALA A 129 4.93 -4.73 -5.61
N ASP A 130 5.76 -4.85 -4.57
CA ASP A 130 5.92 -6.06 -3.75
C ASP A 130 4.62 -6.41 -2.99
N GLN A 131 3.95 -5.41 -2.43
CA GLN A 131 2.69 -5.56 -1.70
C GLN A 131 1.51 -5.75 -2.64
N PHE A 132 1.55 -5.13 -3.81
CA PHE A 132 0.57 -5.30 -4.87
C PHE A 132 0.51 -6.76 -5.31
N LEU A 133 1.65 -7.40 -5.55
CA LEU A 133 1.69 -8.80 -5.97
C LEU A 133 1.14 -9.74 -4.90
N LEU A 134 1.52 -9.54 -3.63
CA LEU A 134 0.96 -10.31 -2.53
C LEU A 134 -0.56 -10.11 -2.39
N ALA A 135 -1.02 -8.87 -2.56
CA ALA A 135 -2.45 -8.55 -2.57
C ALA A 135 -3.17 -9.26 -3.72
N VAL A 136 -2.63 -9.21 -4.94
CA VAL A 136 -3.22 -9.87 -6.12
C VAL A 136 -3.33 -11.38 -5.92
N ASP A 137 -2.27 -12.04 -5.43
CA ASP A 137 -2.29 -13.48 -5.16
C ASP A 137 -3.39 -13.84 -4.15
N HIS A 138 -3.47 -13.09 -3.04
CA HIS A 138 -4.48 -13.32 -2.01
C HIS A 138 -5.91 -13.06 -2.51
N VAL A 139 -6.11 -11.99 -3.28
CA VAL A 139 -7.42 -11.67 -3.84
C VAL A 139 -7.89 -12.75 -4.81
N ARG A 140 -7.02 -13.22 -5.71
CA ARG A 140 -7.34 -14.31 -6.64
C ARG A 140 -7.65 -15.60 -5.89
N ASP A 141 -6.87 -15.94 -4.87
CA ASP A 141 -7.10 -17.12 -4.03
C ASP A 141 -8.45 -17.04 -3.27
N THR A 142 -8.76 -15.87 -2.71
CA THR A 142 -10.03 -15.60 -2.01
C THR A 142 -11.23 -15.74 -2.94
N LEU A 143 -11.14 -15.15 -4.15
CA LEU A 143 -12.19 -15.23 -5.16
C LEU A 143 -12.39 -16.66 -5.67
N ARG A 144 -11.30 -17.43 -5.84
CA ARG A 144 -11.35 -18.84 -6.25
C ARG A 144 -12.01 -19.70 -5.18
N SER A 145 -11.59 -19.57 -3.93
CA SER A 145 -12.15 -20.30 -2.78
C SER A 145 -13.64 -20.01 -2.60
N SER A 146 -14.05 -18.75 -2.78
CA SER A 146 -15.45 -18.32 -2.71
C SER A 146 -16.33 -18.88 -3.84
N ALA A 147 -15.76 -19.28 -4.97
CA ALA A 147 -16.50 -19.87 -6.08
C ALA A 147 -16.80 -21.37 -5.86
N VAL A 148 -15.99 -22.06 -5.06
CA VAL A 148 -16.12 -23.51 -4.79
C VAL A 148 -17.13 -23.79 -3.67
N GLU A 149 -17.26 -22.89 -2.68
CA GLU A 149 -18.22 -23.03 -1.57
C GLU A 149 -19.29 -21.92 -1.59
N PRO A 150 -20.36 -22.05 -2.38
CA PRO A 150 -21.39 -21.01 -2.53
C PRO A 150 -22.31 -20.81 -1.30
N GLY A 151 -22.00 -21.36 -0.13
CA GLY A 151 -22.92 -21.45 1.02
C GLY A 151 -22.61 -20.55 2.22
N TYR A 152 -21.37 -20.07 2.38
CA TYR A 152 -20.97 -19.29 3.54
C TYR A 152 -20.29 -18.01 3.06
N GLY A 153 -21.08 -16.95 2.88
CA GLY A 153 -20.59 -15.64 2.50
C GLY A 153 -19.73 -15.02 3.61
N LEU A 154 -18.49 -15.49 3.76
CA LEU A 154 -17.42 -14.85 4.55
C LEU A 154 -17.11 -13.44 4.03
N HIS A 155 -17.53 -13.14 2.80
CA HIS A 155 -17.34 -11.87 2.12
C HIS A 155 -18.72 -11.30 1.76
N GLY A 156 -19.09 -10.16 2.36
CA GLY A 156 -20.28 -9.41 1.94
C GLY A 156 -20.22 -9.01 0.45
N PRO A 157 -21.36 -8.74 -0.19
CA PRO A 157 -21.41 -8.44 -1.63
C PRO A 157 -20.55 -7.23 -2.01
N GLN A 158 -20.42 -6.25 -1.11
CA GLN A 158 -19.59 -5.06 -1.30
C GLN A 158 -18.10 -5.42 -1.36
N LEU A 159 -17.62 -6.25 -0.43
CA LEU A 159 -16.22 -6.68 -0.42
C LEU A 159 -15.89 -7.49 -1.68
N ARG A 160 -16.75 -8.45 -2.04
CA ARG A 160 -16.57 -9.25 -3.25
C ARG A 160 -16.44 -8.37 -4.49
N SER A 161 -17.25 -7.33 -4.62
CA SER A 161 -17.16 -6.38 -5.73
C SER A 161 -15.80 -5.66 -5.77
N VAL A 162 -15.31 -5.20 -4.63
CA VAL A 162 -13.99 -4.53 -4.52
C VAL A 162 -12.87 -5.50 -4.90
N LEU A 163 -12.94 -6.74 -4.42
CA LEU A 163 -11.95 -7.78 -4.75
C LEU A 163 -11.96 -8.12 -6.25
N GLN A 164 -13.15 -8.23 -6.85
CA GLN A 164 -13.29 -8.47 -8.29
C GLN A 164 -12.73 -7.31 -9.12
N GLU A 165 -13.01 -6.07 -8.73
CA GLU A 165 -12.48 -4.88 -9.39
C GLU A 165 -10.95 -4.82 -9.27
N PHE A 166 -10.40 -5.10 -8.09
CA PHE A 166 -8.96 -5.14 -7.88
C PHE A 166 -8.28 -6.22 -8.73
N ALA A 167 -8.84 -7.44 -8.76
CA ALA A 167 -8.34 -8.52 -9.60
C ALA A 167 -8.41 -8.14 -11.08
N ALA A 168 -9.53 -7.58 -11.55
CA ALA A 168 -9.69 -7.14 -12.94
C ALA A 168 -8.67 -6.06 -13.32
N LYS A 169 -8.37 -5.10 -12.43
CA LYS A 169 -7.33 -4.08 -12.67
C LYS A 169 -5.93 -4.69 -12.79
N ALA A 170 -5.66 -5.77 -12.04
CA ALA A 170 -4.42 -6.54 -12.12
C ALA A 170 -4.35 -7.49 -13.33
N ASP A 171 -5.50 -7.87 -13.90
CA ASP A 171 -5.67 -8.82 -15.01
C ASP A 171 -6.04 -8.17 -16.35
N ARG A 172 -5.87 -6.85 -16.48
CA ARG A 172 -6.18 -6.14 -17.73
C ARG A 172 -5.41 -6.69 -18.92
N ASP A 173 -5.97 -6.50 -20.11
CA ASP A 173 -5.32 -6.87 -21.37
C ASP A 173 -4.11 -5.97 -21.65
N VAL A 174 -2.95 -6.57 -21.82
CA VAL A 174 -1.66 -5.90 -22.01
C VAL A 174 -0.93 -6.42 -23.25
N THR A 175 -0.05 -5.56 -23.76
CA THR A 175 0.94 -5.92 -24.79
C THR A 175 2.33 -5.64 -24.25
N VAL A 176 3.19 -6.67 -24.24
CA VAL A 176 4.59 -6.59 -23.83
C VAL A 176 5.45 -6.56 -25.10
N PRO A 177 5.98 -5.40 -25.53
CA PRO A 177 6.80 -5.30 -26.73
C PRO A 177 8.15 -6.01 -26.56
N HIS A 178 8.75 -6.40 -27.68
CA HIS A 178 10.09 -6.96 -27.67
C HIS A 178 11.15 -5.85 -27.44
N PRO A 179 12.06 -5.97 -26.45
CA PRO A 179 12.97 -4.88 -26.10
C PRO A 179 13.97 -4.54 -27.21
N GLY A 180 14.34 -5.53 -28.03
CA GLY A 180 15.23 -5.35 -29.18
C GLY A 180 14.53 -4.98 -30.49
N ASP A 181 13.20 -5.07 -30.54
CA ASP A 181 12.41 -4.68 -31.72
C ASP A 181 10.98 -4.30 -31.29
N PRO A 182 10.79 -3.07 -30.78
CA PRO A 182 9.50 -2.63 -30.25
C PRO A 182 8.38 -2.60 -31.30
N ASN A 183 8.73 -2.56 -32.60
CA ASN A 183 7.78 -2.55 -33.71
C ASN A 183 7.55 -3.97 -34.29
N GLY A 184 8.28 -4.97 -33.80
CA GLY A 184 8.14 -6.36 -34.18
C GLY A 184 7.02 -7.08 -33.43
N THR A 185 6.98 -8.42 -33.56
CA THR A 185 6.03 -9.25 -32.81
C THR A 185 6.26 -9.07 -31.31
N PRO A 186 5.22 -8.79 -30.50
CA PRO A 186 5.38 -8.64 -29.06
C PRO A 186 5.83 -9.96 -28.40
N LEU A 187 6.47 -9.84 -27.24
CA LEU A 187 6.81 -11.00 -26.41
C LEU A 187 5.55 -11.67 -25.85
N TYR A 188 4.51 -10.87 -25.59
CA TYR A 188 3.23 -11.34 -25.06
C TYR A 188 2.11 -10.36 -25.39
N GLU A 189 0.92 -10.88 -25.67
CA GLU A 189 -0.32 -10.12 -25.82
C GLU A 189 -1.48 -10.92 -25.21
N GLY A 190 -2.21 -10.32 -24.27
CA GLY A 190 -3.32 -10.96 -23.58
C GLY A 190 -3.53 -10.45 -22.15
N PRO A 191 -4.35 -11.14 -21.34
CA PRO A 191 -4.58 -10.78 -19.94
C PRO A 191 -3.28 -10.83 -19.13
N ALA A 192 -2.98 -9.78 -18.35
CA ALA A 192 -1.73 -9.71 -17.60
C ALA A 192 -1.54 -10.89 -16.62
N GLY A 193 -2.62 -11.50 -16.14
CA GLY A 193 -2.60 -12.70 -15.31
C GLY A 193 -1.92 -13.90 -15.95
N ASP A 194 -2.06 -14.05 -17.27
CA ASP A 194 -1.62 -15.23 -18.03
C ASP A 194 -0.19 -15.05 -18.59
N ALA A 195 0.40 -13.87 -18.42
CA ALA A 195 1.73 -13.56 -18.94
C ALA A 195 2.83 -14.48 -18.37
N HIS A 196 2.63 -15.04 -17.18
CA HIS A 196 3.56 -15.98 -16.55
C HIS A 196 3.73 -17.30 -17.30
N GLU A 197 2.80 -17.66 -18.19
CA GLU A 197 2.91 -18.85 -19.04
C GLU A 197 3.89 -18.67 -20.20
N HIS A 198 4.18 -17.42 -20.57
CA HIS A 198 4.95 -17.06 -21.77
C HIS A 198 6.24 -16.31 -21.43
N LEU A 199 6.27 -15.63 -20.29
CA LEU A 199 7.37 -14.79 -19.84
C LEU A 199 8.07 -15.43 -18.64
N MET A 200 9.39 -15.25 -18.58
CA MET A 200 10.19 -15.62 -17.41
C MET A 200 9.89 -14.67 -16.24
N PRO A 201 10.22 -15.04 -14.99
CA PRO A 201 10.12 -14.12 -13.87
C PRO A 201 10.93 -12.84 -14.11
N GLY A 202 10.31 -11.69 -13.89
CA GLY A 202 10.89 -10.40 -14.22
C GLY A 202 9.88 -9.25 -14.24
N ARG A 203 10.39 -8.07 -14.58
CA ARG A 203 9.61 -6.84 -14.76
C ARG A 203 9.66 -6.45 -16.22
N TYR A 204 8.48 -6.27 -16.82
CA TYR A 204 8.32 -5.97 -18.23
C TYR A 204 7.58 -4.65 -18.41
N HIS A 205 8.11 -3.78 -19.28
CA HIS A 205 7.36 -2.64 -19.77
C HIS A 205 6.27 -3.15 -20.72
N ALA A 206 5.06 -2.63 -20.55
CA ALA A 206 3.89 -3.02 -21.30
C ALA A 206 3.01 -1.81 -21.56
N HIS A 207 2.03 -2.00 -22.43
CA HIS A 207 0.98 -1.02 -22.63
C HIS A 207 -0.39 -1.69 -22.53
N GLU A 208 -1.42 -0.90 -22.24
CA GLU A 208 -2.78 -1.40 -22.33
C GLU A 208 -3.08 -1.73 -23.78
N ARG A 209 -3.65 -2.91 -24.03
CA ARG A 209 -3.86 -3.40 -25.39
C ARG A 209 -4.72 -2.46 -26.24
N HIS A 210 -5.70 -1.81 -25.62
CA HIS A 210 -6.63 -0.89 -26.28
C HIS A 210 -6.20 0.58 -26.20
N ASP A 211 -5.16 0.87 -25.43
CA ASP A 211 -4.60 2.20 -25.27
C ASP A 211 -3.07 2.12 -25.12
N PRO A 212 -2.33 2.09 -26.24
CA PRO A 212 -0.88 1.97 -26.22
C PRO A 212 -0.18 3.17 -25.55
N THR A 213 -0.90 4.25 -25.27
CA THR A 213 -0.34 5.41 -24.55
C THR A 213 -0.31 5.20 -23.04
N GLN A 214 -1.07 4.24 -22.53
CA GLN A 214 -1.03 3.88 -21.11
C GLN A 214 0.13 2.92 -20.84
N GLU A 215 1.21 3.46 -20.29
CA GLU A 215 2.34 2.67 -19.81
C GLU A 215 1.96 1.89 -18.55
N ILE A 216 2.18 0.59 -18.62
CA ILE A 216 1.92 -0.37 -17.55
C ILE A 216 3.19 -1.21 -17.36
N ILE A 217 3.32 -1.76 -16.16
CA ILE A 217 4.34 -2.72 -15.85
C ILE A 217 3.68 -4.07 -15.63
N VAL A 218 4.14 -5.09 -16.35
CA VAL A 218 3.78 -6.48 -16.08
C VAL A 218 4.87 -7.09 -15.22
N LEU A 219 4.49 -7.60 -14.06
CA LEU A 219 5.39 -8.29 -13.15
C LEU A 219 5.09 -9.77 -13.21
N VAL A 220 6.13 -10.59 -13.38
CA VAL A 220 6.05 -12.06 -13.32
C VAL A 220 6.92 -12.51 -12.14
N THR A 221 6.31 -13.19 -11.17
CA THR A 221 6.97 -13.57 -9.91
C THR A 221 6.47 -14.93 -9.41
N PRO A 222 7.21 -15.62 -8.54
CA PRO A 222 6.64 -16.69 -7.75
C PRO A 222 5.42 -16.23 -6.94
N ALA A 223 4.37 -17.04 -6.93
CA ALA A 223 3.14 -16.82 -6.18
C ALA A 223 3.25 -17.48 -4.80
N PRO A 224 3.35 -16.71 -3.69
CA PRO A 224 3.61 -17.27 -2.38
C PRO A 224 2.44 -18.11 -1.82
N LEU A 225 1.19 -17.82 -2.20
CA LEU A 225 -0.01 -18.49 -1.68
C LEU A 225 -0.48 -19.61 -2.60
N SER A 226 -0.62 -19.31 -3.89
CA SER A 226 -1.12 -20.28 -4.87
C SER A 226 -0.05 -21.27 -5.35
N GLY A 227 1.23 -20.96 -5.12
CA GLY A 227 2.36 -21.74 -5.63
C GLY A 227 2.55 -21.55 -7.14
N GLY A 228 3.78 -21.78 -7.62
CA GLY A 228 4.13 -21.58 -9.03
C GLY A 228 4.43 -20.12 -9.37
N LEU A 229 4.23 -19.73 -10.62
CA LEU A 229 4.41 -18.35 -11.09
C LEU A 229 3.06 -17.66 -11.22
N MET A 230 3.04 -16.36 -10.99
CA MET A 230 1.92 -15.48 -11.27
C MET A 230 2.39 -14.25 -12.02
N ALA A 231 1.46 -13.64 -12.75
CA ALA A 231 1.68 -12.33 -13.35
C ALA A 231 0.56 -11.35 -12.99
N ALA A 232 0.89 -10.05 -13.02
CA ALA A 232 -0.06 -8.97 -12.78
C ALA A 232 0.39 -7.66 -13.45
N ALA A 233 -0.59 -6.88 -13.89
CA ALA A 233 -0.41 -5.52 -14.38
C ALA A 233 -0.41 -4.51 -13.23
N TYR A 234 0.59 -3.65 -13.24
CA TYR A 234 0.84 -2.61 -12.24
C TYR A 234 0.99 -1.25 -12.95
N SER A 235 0.20 -0.26 -12.55
CA SER A 235 0.28 1.10 -13.08
C SER A 235 0.91 2.01 -12.02
N ASN A 236 1.99 2.72 -12.38
CA ASN A 236 2.64 3.72 -11.50
C ASN A 236 1.79 5.00 -11.31
N ALA A 237 0.67 5.13 -12.03
CA ALA A 237 -0.02 6.41 -12.26
C ALA A 237 -0.67 7.06 -11.02
N ASP A 238 -0.71 6.40 -9.87
CA ASP A 238 -1.28 6.97 -8.63
C ASP A 238 -0.22 7.35 -7.57
N THR A 239 1.09 7.14 -7.83
CA THR A 239 2.17 7.47 -6.87
C THR A 239 2.83 8.84 -7.12
N ASP A 240 2.53 9.50 -8.24
CA ASP A 240 3.17 10.76 -8.66
C ASP A 240 2.81 11.98 -7.79
N ASP A 241 1.79 11.89 -6.93
CA ASP A 241 1.47 12.97 -5.97
C ASP A 241 2.34 12.92 -4.70
N GLN A 242 3.05 11.83 -4.44
CA GLN A 242 3.89 11.70 -3.23
C GLN A 242 5.36 12.05 -3.42
N GLU A 243 5.92 11.91 -4.63
CA GLU A 243 7.34 12.23 -4.87
C GLU A 243 7.62 13.73 -5.07
N ARG A 244 6.59 14.56 -5.31
CA ARG A 244 6.75 16.03 -5.39
C ARG A 244 7.00 16.73 -4.05
N THR A 245 6.90 16.03 -2.91
CA THR A 245 7.10 16.64 -1.57
C THR A 245 8.43 16.29 -0.91
N GLN A 246 9.36 15.57 -1.57
CA GLN A 246 10.64 15.18 -0.97
C GLN A 246 11.88 15.54 -1.80
N HIS A 247 11.85 16.67 -2.52
CA HIS A 247 13.11 17.35 -2.79
C HIS A 247 13.54 18.14 -1.54
N PRO A 248 14.68 17.81 -0.90
CA PRO A 248 15.24 18.64 0.14
C PRO A 248 15.60 19.99 -0.50
N ARG A 249 14.84 21.03 -0.16
CA ARG A 249 15.31 22.41 -0.30
C ARG A 249 16.64 22.49 0.42
N THR A 250 17.70 22.62 -0.36
CA THR A 250 19.03 22.93 0.15
C THR A 250 18.92 24.15 1.06
N PRO A 251 19.48 24.12 2.28
CA PRO A 251 19.41 25.27 3.17
C PRO A 251 20.29 26.38 2.59
N GLU A 252 19.66 27.42 2.04
CA GLU A 252 20.33 28.71 1.85
C GLU A 252 20.74 29.23 3.23
N ARG A 253 22.02 29.06 3.55
CA ARG A 253 22.64 29.68 4.72
C ARG A 253 22.84 31.17 4.42
N PRO A 254 22.52 32.06 5.37
CA PRO A 254 22.65 33.50 5.20
C PRO A 254 24.12 33.92 5.24
N ALA A 255 24.56 34.70 4.26
CA ALA A 255 25.87 35.36 4.28
C ALA A 255 25.72 36.83 3.84
N ASP A 256 25.82 37.69 4.84
CA ASP A 256 26.42 39.02 4.87
C ASP A 256 26.33 39.95 3.66
N ARG A 257 25.63 41.07 3.90
CA ARG A 257 25.95 42.38 3.35
C ARG A 257 27.37 42.80 3.77
N THR A 258 28.29 42.95 2.81
CA THR A 258 29.24 44.08 2.85
C THR A 258 29.69 44.52 1.45
N GLN A 259 29.20 45.70 1.06
CA GLN A 259 29.83 46.80 0.29
C GLN A 259 31.02 46.54 -0.66
N ARG A 260 30.88 46.98 -1.93
CA ARG A 260 31.84 47.87 -2.64
C ARG A 260 31.22 48.46 -3.93
N PRO A 261 31.75 49.56 -4.50
CA PRO A 261 30.98 50.75 -4.88
C PRO A 261 30.98 50.98 -6.42
N PRO A 262 30.48 52.13 -6.94
CA PRO A 262 30.07 52.26 -8.34
C PRO A 262 31.25 52.57 -9.26
N SER A 263 31.12 52.23 -10.54
CA SER A 263 31.94 52.82 -11.60
C SER A 263 31.03 53.24 -12.74
N ALA A 264 30.95 54.56 -12.89
CA ALA A 264 30.39 55.26 -14.02
C ALA A 264 31.37 55.22 -15.20
N SER A 265 30.81 55.04 -16.39
CA SER A 265 31.23 55.63 -17.67
C SER A 265 29.91 55.72 -18.47
N GLN A 266 29.22 56.86 -18.64
CA GLN A 266 29.56 57.96 -19.57
C GLN A 266 30.15 57.41 -20.87
N ASP A 267 29.60 57.61 -22.07
CA ASP A 267 28.60 58.58 -22.58
C ASP A 267 28.37 58.19 -24.08
N PRO A 268 27.79 59.02 -24.97
CA PRO A 268 26.41 59.47 -25.12
C PRO A 268 25.87 59.09 -26.54
N ASP A 269 24.80 59.75 -26.98
CA ASP A 269 24.25 59.75 -28.35
C ASP A 269 23.46 58.50 -28.76
N ARG A 270 22.12 58.60 -28.80
CA ARG A 270 21.43 59.26 -29.94
C ARG A 270 19.90 59.08 -29.83
N ALA A 271 19.23 60.21 -29.65
CA ALA A 271 17.89 60.60 -30.12
C ALA A 271 16.78 59.54 -30.31
N ASP A 272 15.75 59.64 -29.47
CA ASP A 272 14.31 59.50 -29.85
C ASP A 272 13.91 60.60 -30.86
N PRO A 273 12.71 60.62 -31.51
CA PRO A 273 11.63 59.62 -31.73
C PRO A 273 11.22 59.64 -33.27
N PRO A 274 10.00 59.30 -33.81
CA PRO A 274 8.71 58.87 -33.22
C PRO A 274 7.97 57.68 -33.91
N PHE A 275 6.92 57.20 -33.21
CA PHE A 275 5.62 56.59 -33.61
C PHE A 275 5.09 56.83 -35.07
N PRO A 276 4.00 56.18 -35.57
CA PRO A 276 3.21 54.99 -35.13
C PRO A 276 2.66 54.05 -36.27
N GLN A 277 1.86 53.04 -35.88
CA GLN A 277 0.78 52.29 -36.59
C GLN A 277 1.05 51.52 -37.91
N LEU A 278 0.89 50.19 -37.88
CA LEU A 278 -0.26 49.42 -38.41
C LEU A 278 -0.13 47.93 -38.04
#